data_AF-A0A1J8R0K3-F1
#
_entry.id   AF-A0A1J8R0K3-F1
#
_cell.length_a   1.000
_cell.length_b   1.000
_cell.length_c   1.000
_cell.angle_alpha   90.00
_cell.angle_beta   90.00
_cell.angle_gamma   90.00
#
_symmetry.space_group_name_H-M   'P 1'
#
loop_
_entity.id
_entity.type
_entity.pdbx_description
1 polymer ?
#
loop_
_entity_poly.entity_id
_entity_poly.type
_entity_poly.pdbx_seq_one_letter_code
_entity_poly.pdbx_strand_id
1 'polypeptide(L)'
;ALEHLQILVFYLNADSELDASISAATFKPLCAFHNLRKLDFQSDYDVELDDVALLQMAKAWPLLEELAIHGQFNTAWGNYPRLITPDAFVSLLKHCPRLTSVAIIINWSAVDRRGISPEIPYQGFAHGALSYADFDSSTIRHVTGIAAFLSAIAPNLERVVGWDADYHIDGPDFKKYSRKWNDVHHLVKAFSIVREQGRSMALNAGVVVDDVGGSADDSREDSASDGEHPSCSDQASSEFEDSGEE
;
A
#
# COMPACT_ATOMS: atom_id res chain seq x y z
N ALA A 1 -4.04 -27.68 -9.45
CA ALA A 1 -4.96 -26.72 -8.80
C ALA A 1 -5.14 -25.53 -9.74
N LEU A 2 -6.24 -24.79 -9.65
CA LEU A 2 -6.42 -23.60 -10.50
C LEU A 2 -5.46 -22.50 -10.04
N GLU A 3 -4.55 -22.08 -10.92
CA GLU A 3 -3.54 -21.04 -10.64
C GLU A 3 -3.82 -19.74 -11.39
N HIS A 4 -4.52 -19.81 -12.51
CA HIS A 4 -4.74 -18.68 -13.41
C HIS A 4 -6.20 -18.67 -13.81
N LEU A 5 -6.86 -17.52 -13.64
CA LEU A 5 -8.24 -17.32 -14.01
C LEU A 5 -8.40 -15.99 -14.71
N GLN A 6 -8.95 -16.03 -15.91
CA GLN A 6 -9.36 -14.85 -16.66
C GLN A 6 -10.86 -14.92 -16.89
N ILE A 7 -11.57 -13.85 -16.58
CA ILE A 7 -13.01 -13.71 -16.77
C ILE A 7 -13.24 -12.41 -17.52
N LEU A 8 -13.92 -12.51 -18.66
CA LEU A 8 -14.28 -11.38 -19.51
C LEU A 8 -15.81 -11.33 -19.64
N VAL A 9 -16.40 -10.20 -19.27
CA VAL A 9 -17.85 -9.98 -19.28
C VAL A 9 -18.16 -8.77 -20.15
N PHE A 10 -18.69 -9.00 -21.36
CA PHE A 10 -18.95 -7.94 -22.34
C PHE A 10 -20.44 -7.84 -22.69
N TYR A 11 -20.87 -6.65 -23.12
CA TYR A 11 -22.21 -6.47 -23.69
C TYR A 11 -22.40 -7.30 -24.96
N LEU A 12 -23.54 -7.99 -25.07
CA LEU A 12 -23.98 -8.59 -26.34
C LEU A 12 -25.04 -7.76 -27.08
N ASN A 13 -25.73 -6.83 -26.40
CA ASN A 13 -26.78 -5.98 -26.99
C ASN A 13 -26.77 -4.57 -26.38
N ALA A 14 -26.79 -3.54 -27.22
CA ALA A 14 -26.70 -2.12 -26.85
C ALA A 14 -28.01 -1.50 -26.30
N ASP A 15 -29.09 -2.28 -26.24
CA ASP A 15 -30.45 -1.76 -26.00
C ASP A 15 -30.96 -1.90 -24.56
N SER A 16 -30.15 -2.37 -23.62
CA SER A 16 -30.61 -2.53 -22.23
C SER A 16 -30.00 -1.47 -21.31
N GLU A 17 -30.80 -0.46 -20.97
CA GLU A 17 -30.64 0.48 -19.84
C GLU A 17 -30.72 -0.26 -18.48
N LEU A 18 -29.97 -1.34 -18.30
CA LEU A 18 -29.89 -1.99 -17.00
C LEU A 18 -28.65 -1.46 -16.29
N ASP A 19 -28.88 -0.70 -15.21
CA ASP A 19 -27.95 -0.43 -14.10
C ASP A 19 -27.53 -1.75 -13.42
N ALA A 20 -27.00 -2.70 -14.19
CA ALA A 20 -26.54 -3.97 -13.69
C ALA A 20 -25.09 -3.81 -13.24
N SER A 21 -24.86 -3.81 -11.94
CA SER A 21 -23.52 -3.88 -11.37
C SER A 21 -23.16 -5.32 -11.01
N ILE A 22 -21.87 -5.63 -11.07
CA ILE A 22 -21.32 -6.91 -10.63
C ILE A 22 -21.02 -6.79 -9.15
N SER A 23 -21.89 -7.39 -8.33
CA SER A 23 -21.69 -7.39 -6.88
C SER A 23 -20.48 -8.23 -6.46
N ALA A 24 -19.90 -7.89 -5.30
CA ALA A 24 -18.88 -8.68 -4.61
C ALA A 24 -19.23 -10.17 -4.44
N ALA A 25 -20.52 -10.51 -4.35
CA ALA A 25 -20.96 -11.90 -4.19
C ALA A 25 -20.55 -12.80 -5.37
N THR A 26 -20.35 -12.21 -6.56
CA THR A 26 -19.86 -12.91 -7.76
C THR A 26 -18.47 -13.50 -7.57
N PHE A 27 -17.63 -12.89 -6.74
CA PHE A 27 -16.26 -13.35 -6.48
C PHE A 27 -16.19 -14.42 -5.38
N LYS A 28 -17.25 -14.58 -4.57
CA LYS A 28 -17.26 -15.50 -3.42
C LYS A 28 -16.89 -16.96 -3.78
N PRO A 29 -17.38 -17.55 -4.89
CA PRO A 29 -16.98 -18.90 -5.27
C PRO A 29 -15.49 -19.02 -5.60
N LEU A 30 -14.85 -17.94 -6.06
CA LEU A 30 -13.44 -17.92 -6.43
C LEU A 30 -12.52 -18.00 -5.20
N CYS A 31 -13.02 -17.66 -4.01
CA CYS A 31 -12.29 -17.78 -2.75
C CYS A 31 -11.94 -19.24 -2.37
N ALA A 32 -12.50 -20.25 -3.06
CA ALA A 32 -12.12 -21.64 -2.88
C ALA A 32 -10.76 -22.00 -3.52
N PHE A 33 -10.26 -21.18 -4.44
CA PHE A 33 -9.02 -21.46 -5.18
C PHE A 33 -7.77 -20.89 -4.47
N HIS A 34 -7.35 -21.52 -3.38
CA HIS A 34 -6.20 -21.04 -2.57
C HIS A 34 -4.85 -21.00 -3.29
N ASN A 35 -4.73 -21.68 -4.44
CA ASN A 35 -3.52 -21.67 -5.28
C ASN A 35 -3.59 -20.65 -6.41
N LEU A 36 -4.60 -19.77 -6.42
CA LEU A 36 -4.73 -18.73 -7.44
C LEU A 36 -3.54 -17.77 -7.35
N ARG A 37 -2.86 -17.61 -8.48
CA ARG A 37 -1.69 -16.74 -8.68
C ARG A 37 -2.04 -15.55 -9.56
N LYS A 38 -2.95 -15.72 -10.52
CA LYS A 38 -3.42 -14.63 -11.38
C LYS A 38 -4.94 -14.61 -11.46
N LEU A 39 -5.52 -13.45 -11.19
CA LEU A 39 -6.91 -13.16 -11.46
C LEU A 39 -6.97 -11.92 -12.36
N ASP A 40 -7.55 -12.09 -13.54
CA ASP A 40 -7.87 -10.99 -14.45
C ASP A 40 -9.37 -11.00 -14.73
N PHE A 41 -10.05 -9.98 -14.20
CA PHE A 41 -11.48 -9.79 -14.35
C PHE A 41 -11.71 -8.50 -15.11
N GLN A 42 -12.32 -8.59 -16.29
CA GLN A 42 -12.67 -7.44 -17.11
C GLN A 42 -14.17 -7.45 -17.38
N SER A 43 -14.79 -6.30 -17.20
CA SER A 43 -16.23 -6.16 -17.32
C SER A 43 -16.61 -4.80 -17.90
N ASP A 44 -17.55 -4.81 -18.84
CA ASP A 44 -18.23 -3.59 -19.31
C ASP A 44 -19.26 -3.06 -18.30
N TYR A 45 -19.49 -3.80 -17.21
CA TYR A 45 -20.30 -3.39 -16.05
C TYR A 45 -19.44 -2.91 -14.89
N ASP A 46 -19.98 -2.01 -14.08
CA ASP A 46 -19.38 -1.59 -12.82
C ASP A 46 -19.21 -2.77 -11.86
N VAL A 47 -18.09 -2.80 -11.15
CA VAL A 47 -17.78 -3.82 -10.14
C VAL A 47 -17.93 -3.20 -8.76
N GLU A 48 -18.94 -3.64 -8.03
CA GLU A 48 -19.19 -3.23 -6.65
C GLU A 48 -18.39 -4.10 -5.69
N LEU A 49 -17.17 -3.66 -5.40
CA LEU A 49 -16.28 -4.28 -4.43
C LEU A 49 -15.97 -3.28 -3.30
N ASP A 50 -16.07 -3.73 -2.05
CA ASP A 50 -15.76 -2.95 -0.86
C ASP A 50 -14.53 -3.50 -0.10
N ASP A 51 -14.14 -2.83 0.97
CA ASP A 51 -13.01 -3.21 1.82
C ASP A 51 -13.14 -4.62 2.40
N VAL A 52 -14.37 -5.02 2.78
CA VAL A 52 -14.64 -6.31 3.42
C VAL A 52 -14.45 -7.44 2.41
N ALA A 53 -15.01 -7.29 1.21
CA ALA A 53 -14.91 -8.26 0.14
C ALA A 53 -13.47 -8.40 -0.35
N LEU A 54 -12.75 -7.29 -0.58
CA LEU A 54 -11.35 -7.33 -0.99
C LEU A 54 -10.47 -8.01 0.07
N LEU A 55 -10.71 -7.75 1.36
CA LEU A 55 -10.00 -8.41 2.45
C LEU A 55 -10.25 -9.93 2.47
N GLN A 56 -11.48 -10.36 2.24
CA GLN A 56 -11.82 -11.79 2.17
C GLN A 56 -11.13 -12.47 0.98
N MET A 57 -11.12 -11.83 -0.18
CA MET A 57 -10.43 -12.30 -1.39
C MET A 57 -8.91 -12.40 -1.15
N ALA A 58 -8.30 -11.37 -0.56
CA ALA A 58 -6.87 -11.36 -0.26
C ALA A 58 -6.46 -12.51 0.67
N LYS A 59 -7.25 -12.77 1.73
CA LYS A 59 -7.02 -13.89 2.64
C LYS A 59 -7.20 -15.25 1.97
N ALA A 60 -8.08 -15.34 0.99
CA ALA A 60 -8.32 -16.58 0.25
C ALA A 60 -7.19 -16.92 -0.73
N TRP A 61 -6.46 -15.92 -1.23
CA TRP A 61 -5.43 -16.08 -2.27
C TRP A 61 -4.03 -15.60 -1.80
N PRO A 62 -3.42 -16.27 -0.80
CA PRO A 62 -2.12 -15.85 -0.27
C PRO A 62 -0.96 -15.98 -1.28
N LEU A 63 -1.15 -16.74 -2.36
CA LEU A 63 -0.15 -16.96 -3.42
C LEU A 63 -0.34 -16.01 -4.63
N LEU A 64 -1.27 -15.06 -4.53
CA LEU A 64 -1.59 -14.13 -5.62
C LEU A 64 -0.37 -13.28 -6.02
N GLU A 65 -0.10 -13.26 -7.31
CA GLU A 65 0.99 -12.52 -7.97
C GLU A 65 0.44 -11.36 -8.80
N GLU A 66 -0.72 -11.57 -9.44
CA GLU A 66 -1.36 -10.57 -10.30
C GLU A 66 -2.87 -10.52 -9.99
N LEU A 67 -3.36 -9.32 -9.70
CA LEU A 67 -4.77 -9.03 -9.52
C LEU A 67 -5.18 -7.91 -10.46
N ALA A 68 -6.07 -8.16 -11.40
CA ALA A 68 -6.70 -7.15 -12.22
C ALA A 68 -8.21 -7.28 -12.10
N ILE A 69 -8.87 -6.19 -11.67
CA ILE A 69 -10.33 -6.06 -11.65
C ILE A 69 -10.65 -4.73 -12.31
N HIS A 70 -11.00 -4.82 -13.58
CA HIS A 70 -11.43 -3.72 -14.43
C HIS A 70 -12.95 -3.72 -14.54
N GLY A 71 -13.55 -2.56 -14.24
CA GLY A 71 -14.96 -2.29 -14.46
C GLY A 71 -15.10 -1.01 -15.27
N GLN A 72 -16.11 -0.93 -16.14
CA GLN A 72 -16.28 0.24 -16.96
C GLN A 72 -16.88 1.40 -16.17
N PHE A 73 -16.05 2.40 -15.85
CA PHE A 73 -16.55 3.69 -15.40
C PHE A 73 -17.11 4.47 -16.59
N ASN A 74 -18.39 4.30 -16.88
CA ASN A 74 -19.07 5.15 -17.84
C ASN A 74 -19.72 6.33 -17.11
N THR A 75 -19.21 7.54 -17.35
CA THR A 75 -19.76 8.79 -16.79
C THR A 75 -21.24 9.02 -17.16
N ALA A 76 -21.76 8.32 -18.17
CA ALA A 76 -23.17 8.36 -18.54
C ALA A 76 -24.08 7.56 -17.58
N TRP A 77 -23.54 6.66 -16.75
CA TRP A 77 -24.31 5.68 -15.95
C TRP A 77 -24.28 5.97 -14.44
N GLY A 78 -23.74 7.13 -14.04
CA GLY A 78 -23.85 7.64 -12.68
C GLY A 78 -22.55 7.61 -11.87
N ASN A 79 -22.57 8.30 -10.73
CA ASN A 79 -21.47 8.32 -9.77
C ASN A 79 -21.53 7.07 -8.89
N TYR A 80 -21.03 5.93 -9.38
CA TYR A 80 -20.90 4.76 -8.52
C TYR A 80 -19.88 5.03 -7.41
N PRO A 81 -20.20 4.65 -6.15
CA PRO A 81 -19.32 4.91 -5.03
C PRO A 81 -18.08 4.03 -5.14
N ARG A 82 -16.91 4.66 -5.09
CA ARG A 82 -15.63 3.96 -4.93
C ARG A 82 -15.53 3.53 -3.46
N LEU A 83 -15.72 2.25 -3.19
CA LEU A 83 -15.83 1.73 -1.83
C LEU A 83 -14.49 1.25 -1.26
N ILE A 84 -13.55 0.83 -2.12
CA ILE A 84 -12.23 0.36 -1.69
C ILE A 84 -11.39 1.53 -1.22
N THR A 85 -10.92 1.47 0.02
CA THR A 85 -10.08 2.49 0.64
C THR A 85 -8.58 2.12 0.53
N PRO A 86 -7.67 3.07 0.83
CA PRO A 86 -6.24 2.77 0.92
C PRO A 86 -5.93 1.74 2.02
N ASP A 87 -6.75 1.63 3.07
CA ASP A 87 -6.59 0.66 4.15
C ASP A 87 -6.82 -0.78 3.65
N ALA A 88 -7.84 -0.98 2.81
CA ALA A 88 -8.08 -2.27 2.18
C ALA A 88 -7.00 -2.61 1.15
N PHE A 89 -6.48 -1.61 0.42
CA PHE A 89 -5.33 -1.82 -0.47
C PHE A 89 -4.09 -2.29 0.30
N VAL A 90 -3.77 -1.65 1.42
CA VAL A 90 -2.66 -2.13 2.27
C VAL A 90 -2.95 -3.51 2.86
N SER A 91 -4.20 -3.80 3.20
CA SER A 91 -4.59 -5.12 3.70
C SER A 91 -4.42 -6.21 2.63
N LEU A 92 -4.73 -5.91 1.36
CA LEU A 92 -4.44 -6.78 0.21
C LEU A 92 -2.94 -7.07 0.14
N LEU A 93 -2.09 -6.04 0.17
CA LEU A 93 -0.63 -6.22 0.13
C LEU A 93 -0.11 -7.04 1.32
N LYS A 94 -0.67 -6.85 2.52
CA LYS A 94 -0.29 -7.64 3.70
C LYS A 94 -0.62 -9.12 3.57
N HIS A 95 -1.73 -9.46 2.94
CA HIS A 95 -2.21 -10.84 2.81
C HIS A 95 -1.69 -11.54 1.55
N CYS A 96 -1.26 -10.80 0.53
CA CYS A 96 -0.72 -11.33 -0.72
C CYS A 96 0.76 -10.91 -0.89
N PRO A 97 1.70 -11.52 -0.15
CA PRO A 97 3.12 -11.11 -0.12
C PRO A 97 3.87 -11.31 -1.45
N ARG A 98 3.25 -12.00 -2.41
CA ARG A 98 3.81 -12.27 -3.75
C ARG A 98 3.24 -11.35 -4.82
N LEU A 99 2.36 -10.41 -4.46
CA LEU A 99 1.66 -9.56 -5.42
C LEU A 99 2.63 -8.60 -6.11
N THR A 100 2.90 -8.85 -7.38
CA THR A 100 3.78 -8.03 -8.21
C THR A 100 3.03 -7.00 -9.04
N SER A 101 1.76 -7.28 -9.36
CA SER A 101 0.91 -6.44 -10.21
C SER A 101 -0.49 -6.30 -9.62
N VAL A 102 -1.01 -5.08 -9.60
CA VAL A 102 -2.40 -4.81 -9.20
C VAL A 102 -3.05 -3.83 -10.18
N ALA A 103 -4.30 -4.11 -10.56
CA ALA A 103 -5.17 -3.18 -11.28
C ALA A 103 -6.53 -3.15 -10.60
N ILE A 104 -6.88 -2.03 -9.95
CA ILE A 104 -8.12 -1.90 -9.17
C ILE A 104 -8.48 -0.44 -8.90
N ILE A 105 -9.77 -0.14 -8.81
CA ILE A 105 -10.27 1.18 -8.43
C ILE A 105 -10.13 1.38 -6.91
N ILE A 106 -9.56 2.51 -6.49
CA ILE A 106 -9.41 2.91 -5.08
C ILE A 106 -9.99 4.31 -4.87
N ASN A 107 -10.70 4.47 -3.78
CA ASN A 107 -11.09 5.75 -3.22
C ASN A 107 -9.97 6.35 -2.40
N TRP A 108 -9.21 7.26 -3.00
CA TRP A 108 -8.05 7.89 -2.38
C TRP A 108 -8.37 8.95 -1.32
N SER A 109 -9.64 9.27 -1.08
CA SER A 109 -10.05 10.42 -0.25
C SER A 109 -9.40 10.49 1.14
N ALA A 110 -9.14 9.34 1.78
CA ALA A 110 -8.51 9.27 3.10
C ALA A 110 -7.04 9.74 3.12
N VAL A 111 -6.33 9.64 1.99
CA VAL A 111 -4.89 10.00 1.87
C VAL A 111 -4.63 11.10 0.84
N ASP A 112 -5.67 11.51 0.11
CA ASP A 112 -5.65 12.59 -0.87
C ASP A 112 -5.66 13.96 -0.17
N ARG A 113 -4.49 14.34 0.33
CA ARG A 113 -4.23 15.61 1.03
C ARG A 113 -3.08 16.39 0.42
N ARG A 114 -3.03 17.69 0.70
CA ARG A 114 -1.90 18.54 0.29
C ARG A 114 -0.64 18.18 1.08
N GLY A 115 0.49 18.10 0.38
CA GLY A 115 1.79 17.86 0.99
C GLY A 115 2.05 16.38 1.32
N ILE A 116 3.14 16.14 2.05
CA ILE A 116 3.57 14.81 2.51
C ILE A 116 3.32 14.75 4.02
N SER A 117 2.74 13.64 4.48
CA SER A 117 2.56 13.43 5.92
C SER A 117 3.89 13.18 6.60
N PRO A 118 4.15 13.76 7.78
CA PRO A 118 5.30 13.38 8.59
C PRO A 118 5.14 11.98 9.22
N GLU A 119 3.90 11.48 9.33
CA GLU A 119 3.61 10.17 9.90
C GLU A 119 3.93 9.06 8.90
N ILE A 120 4.54 7.99 9.39
CA ILE A 120 4.83 6.80 8.59
C ILE A 120 3.51 6.04 8.37
N PRO A 121 3.05 5.86 7.12
CA PRO A 121 1.85 5.08 6.86
C PRO A 121 1.96 3.67 7.44
N TYR A 122 0.88 3.21 8.08
CA TYR A 122 0.72 1.83 8.58
C TYR A 122 1.92 1.27 9.35
N GLN A 123 2.47 2.05 10.28
CA GLN A 123 3.55 1.62 11.18
C GLN A 123 4.83 1.17 10.43
N GLY A 124 5.08 1.73 9.24
CA GLY A 124 6.26 1.39 8.45
C GLY A 124 6.13 0.10 7.64
N PHE A 125 4.92 -0.44 7.50
CA PHE A 125 4.66 -1.51 6.56
C PHE A 125 5.06 -1.11 5.13
N ALA A 126 5.80 -1.98 4.46
CA ALA A 126 6.20 -1.83 3.07
C ALA A 126 6.13 -3.17 2.35
N HIS A 127 5.58 -3.16 1.14
CA HIS A 127 5.45 -4.31 0.26
C HIS A 127 6.55 -4.29 -0.80
N GLY A 128 7.52 -5.20 -0.66
CA GLY A 128 8.73 -5.20 -1.51
C GLY A 128 8.55 -5.78 -2.91
N ALA A 129 7.50 -6.55 -3.18
CA ALA A 129 7.35 -7.24 -4.47
C ALA A 129 6.50 -6.48 -5.50
N LEU A 130 5.74 -5.45 -5.09
CA LEU A 130 4.83 -4.75 -5.99
C LEU A 130 5.62 -3.80 -6.91
N SER A 131 5.58 -4.05 -8.21
CA SER A 131 6.32 -3.28 -9.23
C SER A 131 5.39 -2.56 -10.21
N TYR A 132 4.15 -3.01 -10.37
CA TYR A 132 3.14 -2.40 -11.22
C TYR A 132 1.83 -2.16 -10.46
N ALA A 133 1.28 -0.95 -10.59
CA ALA A 133 -0.05 -0.62 -10.12
C ALA A 133 -0.82 0.20 -11.16
N ASP A 134 -2.01 -0.26 -11.52
CA ASP A 134 -3.00 0.50 -12.26
C ASP A 134 -4.18 0.81 -11.34
N PHE A 135 -4.51 2.08 -11.21
CA PHE A 135 -5.64 2.51 -10.40
C PHE A 135 -6.89 2.80 -11.22
N ASP A 136 -6.89 2.41 -12.50
CA ASP A 136 -8.04 2.47 -13.40
C ASP A 136 -8.64 3.89 -13.36
N SER A 137 -9.96 4.02 -13.29
CA SER A 137 -10.71 5.28 -13.20
C SER A 137 -10.64 5.97 -11.84
N SER A 138 -9.71 5.60 -10.94
CA SER A 138 -9.54 6.27 -9.65
C SER A 138 -9.28 7.75 -9.82
N THR A 139 -9.97 8.59 -9.04
CA THR A 139 -9.81 10.05 -9.10
C THR A 139 -8.95 10.54 -7.94
N ILE A 140 -8.11 11.54 -8.23
CA ILE A 140 -7.21 12.14 -7.24
C ILE A 140 -7.17 13.67 -7.37
N ARG A 141 -6.94 14.36 -6.25
CA ARG A 141 -6.81 15.82 -6.16
C ARG A 141 -5.36 16.24 -6.03
N HIS A 142 -4.60 15.61 -5.13
CA HIS A 142 -3.27 16.01 -4.68
C HIS A 142 -2.21 14.95 -5.02
N VAL A 143 -1.60 15.10 -6.19
CA VAL A 143 -0.59 14.20 -6.77
C VAL A 143 0.52 13.83 -5.77
N THR A 144 1.10 14.82 -5.07
CA THR A 144 2.24 14.59 -4.18
C THR A 144 1.89 13.69 -2.99
N GLY A 145 0.72 13.87 -2.38
CA GLY A 145 0.30 13.07 -1.22
C GLY A 145 0.12 11.60 -1.60
N ILE A 146 -0.53 11.35 -2.76
CA ILE A 146 -0.71 10.01 -3.31
C ILE A 146 0.63 9.36 -3.65
N ALA A 147 1.51 10.08 -4.34
CA ALA A 147 2.83 9.55 -4.71
C ALA A 147 3.68 9.20 -3.48
N ALA A 148 3.65 10.04 -2.43
CA ALA A 148 4.39 9.79 -1.19
C ALA A 148 3.83 8.57 -0.44
N PHE A 149 2.49 8.45 -0.39
CA PHE A 149 1.82 7.28 0.17
C PHE A 149 2.25 6.00 -0.54
N LEU A 150 2.12 5.94 -1.88
CA LEU A 150 2.49 4.78 -2.68
C LEU A 150 3.97 4.42 -2.51
N SER A 151 4.85 5.42 -2.55
CA SER A 151 6.30 5.19 -2.39
C SER A 151 6.67 4.66 -1.00
N ALA A 152 5.88 4.97 0.03
CA ALA A 152 6.08 4.46 1.39
C ALA A 152 5.64 2.99 1.50
N ILE A 153 4.46 2.64 0.98
CA ILE A 153 3.89 1.29 1.13
C ILE A 153 4.37 0.29 0.07
N ALA A 154 4.88 0.76 -1.08
CA ALA A 154 5.38 -0.06 -2.18
C ALA A 154 6.67 0.57 -2.73
N PRO A 155 7.80 0.42 -2.01
CA PRO A 155 9.03 1.15 -2.32
C PRO A 155 9.70 0.74 -3.64
N ASN A 156 9.31 -0.40 -4.21
CA ASN A 156 9.84 -0.93 -5.47
C ASN A 156 8.84 -0.73 -6.64
N LEU A 157 7.81 0.11 -6.45
CA LEU A 157 6.82 0.40 -7.48
C LEU A 157 7.48 1.15 -8.65
N GLU A 158 7.55 0.50 -9.80
CA GLU A 158 8.23 1.01 -11.01
C GLU A 158 7.27 1.72 -11.94
N ARG A 159 6.03 1.21 -12.03
CA ARG A 159 5.01 1.73 -12.93
C ARG A 159 3.70 1.97 -12.18
N VAL A 160 3.16 3.17 -12.38
CA VAL A 160 1.88 3.60 -11.85
C VAL A 160 1.06 4.10 -13.03
N VAL A 161 -0.15 3.58 -13.18
CA VAL A 161 -1.10 3.94 -14.23
C VAL A 161 -2.43 4.30 -13.58
N GLY A 162 -3.21 5.11 -14.27
CA GLY A 162 -4.58 5.41 -13.94
C GLY A 162 -5.17 6.26 -15.06
N TRP A 163 -6.41 5.98 -15.41
CA TRP A 163 -7.06 6.51 -16.61
C TRP A 163 -6.25 6.22 -17.89
N ASP A 164 -5.98 4.94 -18.16
CA ASP A 164 -5.30 4.50 -19.40
C ASP A 164 -6.21 4.61 -20.64
N ALA A 165 -5.64 4.92 -21.79
CA ALA A 165 -6.37 5.08 -23.05
C ALA A 165 -7.00 3.77 -23.54
N ASP A 166 -6.43 2.63 -23.14
CA ASP A 166 -6.95 1.31 -23.53
C ASP A 166 -8.34 1.02 -22.92
N TYR A 167 -8.68 1.67 -21.80
CA TYR A 167 -9.90 1.40 -21.03
C TYR A 167 -10.86 2.60 -20.91
N HIS A 168 -10.45 3.79 -21.34
CA HIS A 168 -11.26 5.00 -21.18
C HIS A 168 -11.43 5.78 -22.49
N ILE A 169 -12.65 6.27 -22.69
CA ILE A 169 -12.99 7.10 -23.83
C ILE A 169 -12.39 8.50 -23.64
N ASP A 170 -11.82 9.04 -24.73
CA ASP A 170 -11.28 10.38 -24.79
C ASP A 170 -12.32 11.44 -24.35
N GLY A 171 -12.08 12.03 -23.19
CA GLY A 171 -12.97 13.00 -22.56
C GLY A 171 -12.22 13.99 -21.66
N PRO A 172 -12.91 15.04 -21.16
CA PRO A 172 -12.29 16.04 -20.30
C PRO A 172 -11.76 15.44 -18.98
N ASP A 173 -12.49 14.48 -18.40
CA ASP A 173 -12.05 13.77 -17.20
C ASP A 173 -10.85 12.86 -17.49
N PHE A 174 -10.87 12.12 -18.60
CA PHE A 174 -9.73 11.32 -19.04
C PHE A 174 -8.44 12.16 -19.10
N LYS A 175 -8.44 13.26 -19.86
CA LYS A 175 -7.25 14.14 -19.99
C LYS A 175 -6.80 14.72 -18.66
N LYS A 176 -7.75 15.03 -17.77
CA LYS A 176 -7.47 15.62 -16.46
C LYS A 176 -6.83 14.60 -15.53
N TYR A 177 -7.39 13.41 -15.40
CA TYR A 177 -6.91 12.42 -14.43
C TYR A 177 -5.74 11.59 -14.95
N SER A 178 -5.67 11.30 -16.25
CA SER A 178 -4.50 10.64 -16.85
C SER A 178 -3.22 11.46 -16.67
N ARG A 179 -3.32 12.80 -16.82
CA ARG A 179 -2.20 13.70 -16.52
C ARG A 179 -1.78 13.62 -15.06
N LYS A 180 -2.74 13.63 -14.12
CA LYS A 180 -2.43 13.54 -12.68
C LYS A 180 -1.77 12.22 -12.32
N TRP A 181 -2.24 11.10 -12.86
CA TRP A 181 -1.65 9.79 -12.62
C TRP A 181 -0.26 9.67 -13.25
N ASN A 182 -0.05 10.28 -14.42
CA ASN A 182 1.27 10.43 -15.00
C ASN A 182 2.21 11.24 -14.09
N ASP A 183 1.74 12.34 -13.48
CA ASP A 183 2.54 13.08 -12.50
C ASP A 183 2.86 12.24 -11.25
N VAL A 184 1.91 11.43 -10.77
CA VAL A 184 2.14 10.48 -9.65
C VAL A 184 3.24 9.49 -10.02
N HIS A 185 3.20 8.91 -11.22
CA HIS A 185 4.23 7.99 -11.71
C HIS A 185 5.64 8.59 -11.63
N HIS A 186 5.81 9.82 -12.13
CA HIS A 186 7.10 10.51 -12.08
C HIS A 186 7.58 10.76 -10.65
N LEU A 187 6.67 11.16 -9.76
CA LEU A 187 7.01 11.41 -8.35
C LEU A 187 7.35 10.13 -7.58
N VAL A 188 6.65 9.01 -7.82
CA VAL A 188 6.98 7.72 -7.20
C VAL A 188 8.40 7.29 -7.56
N LYS A 189 8.80 7.45 -8.83
CA LYS A 189 10.17 7.22 -9.29
C LYS A 189 11.19 8.17 -8.66
N ALA A 190 10.87 9.46 -8.55
CA ALA A 190 11.76 10.39 -7.88
C ALA A 190 11.95 10.04 -6.40
N PHE A 191 10.88 9.67 -5.70
CA PHE A 191 10.92 9.28 -4.29
C PHE A 191 11.67 7.97 -4.05
N SER A 192 11.63 7.01 -4.99
CA SER A 192 12.45 5.79 -4.87
C SER A 192 13.94 6.10 -4.94
N ILE A 193 14.35 6.98 -5.85
CA ILE A 193 15.75 7.44 -5.95
C ILE A 193 16.18 8.15 -4.66
N VAL A 194 15.39 9.11 -4.18
CA VAL A 194 15.70 9.88 -2.96
C VAL A 194 15.81 8.97 -1.73
N ARG A 195 14.93 7.98 -1.61
CA ARG A 195 14.96 7.01 -0.51
C ARG A 195 16.22 6.15 -0.56
N GLU A 196 16.62 5.71 -1.75
CA GLU A 196 17.84 4.91 -1.90
C GLU A 196 19.10 5.72 -1.56
N GLN A 197 19.16 6.97 -2.00
CA GLN A 197 20.20 7.91 -1.58
C GLN A 197 20.21 8.08 -0.06
N GLY A 198 19.05 8.26 0.57
CA GLY A 198 18.90 8.35 2.01
C GLY A 198 19.44 7.12 2.76
N ARG A 199 19.16 5.91 2.26
CA ARG A 199 19.70 4.66 2.82
C ARG A 199 21.21 4.58 2.67
N SER A 200 21.75 4.92 1.50
CA SER A 200 23.19 4.92 1.26
C SER A 200 23.92 5.89 2.19
N MET A 201 23.39 7.10 2.39
CA MET A 201 23.95 8.08 3.31
C MET A 201 23.92 7.60 4.77
N ALA A 202 22.82 6.99 5.21
CA ALA A 202 22.70 6.46 6.57
C ALA A 202 23.69 5.33 6.85
N LEU A 203 23.91 4.42 5.88
CA LEU A 203 24.91 3.36 5.97
C LEU A 203 26.32 3.93 6.08
N ASN A 204 26.66 4.92 5.24
CA ASN A 204 27.97 5.57 5.26
C ASN A 204 28.22 6.33 6.57
N ALA A 205 27.19 6.97 7.15
CA ALA A 205 27.32 7.66 8.43
C ALA A 205 27.53 6.70 9.61
N GLY A 206 26.97 5.49 9.56
CA GLY A 206 27.15 4.46 10.59
C GLY A 206 28.56 3.82 10.60
N VAL A 207 29.34 3.94 9.52
CA VAL A 207 30.69 3.36 9.40
C VAL A 207 31.78 4.27 10.00
N VAL A 208 31.49 5.56 10.27
CA VAL A 208 32.51 6.56 10.65
C VAL A 208 32.82 6.61 12.16
N VAL A 209 32.31 5.69 12.98
CA VAL A 209 32.47 5.77 14.46
C VAL A 209 33.56 4.86 15.04
N ASP A 210 34.21 3.98 14.27
CA ASP A 210 35.11 2.97 14.86
C ASP A 210 36.62 3.21 14.71
N ASP A 211 37.08 4.39 14.28
CA ASP A 211 38.53 4.62 14.23
C ASP A 211 38.94 6.09 14.36
N VAL A 212 38.93 6.63 15.58
CA VAL A 212 39.92 7.61 16.08
C VAL A 212 39.88 7.60 17.62
N GLY A 213 40.91 7.04 18.26
CA GLY A 213 41.15 7.20 19.69
C GLY A 213 42.19 6.23 20.26
N GLY A 214 43.46 6.38 19.87
CA GLY A 214 44.55 5.52 20.32
C GLY A 214 44.98 5.71 21.78
N SER A 215 45.84 4.81 22.26
CA SER A 215 46.91 5.17 23.18
C SER A 215 48.05 4.16 23.07
N ALA A 216 49.25 4.73 23.09
CA ALA A 216 50.53 4.06 23.13
C ALA A 216 50.78 3.36 24.48
N ASP A 217 51.63 2.34 24.39
CA ASP A 217 52.73 1.98 25.30
C ASP A 217 52.50 1.77 26.81
N ASP A 218 52.66 0.50 27.17
CA ASP A 218 53.66 -0.06 28.10
C ASP A 218 53.65 0.25 29.62
N SER A 219 53.43 -0.85 30.36
CA SER A 219 54.14 -1.26 31.58
C SER A 219 53.92 -0.58 32.96
N ARG A 220 53.43 -1.43 33.88
CA ARG A 220 53.88 -1.73 35.27
C ARG A 220 53.01 -1.34 36.48
N GLU A 221 52.46 -2.42 37.06
CA GLU A 221 52.57 -2.92 38.45
C GLU A 221 52.01 -2.12 39.66
N ASP A 222 51.08 -2.84 40.33
CA ASP A 222 50.87 -3.03 41.77
C ASP A 222 50.79 -1.84 42.74
N SER A 223 49.63 -1.70 43.39
CA SER A 223 49.53 -1.80 44.86
C SER A 223 48.06 -1.83 45.34
N ALA A 224 47.85 -2.68 46.34
CA ALA A 224 46.59 -2.99 47.00
C ALA A 224 46.02 -1.85 47.88
N SER A 225 44.72 -1.87 48.15
CA SER A 225 44.18 -1.65 49.50
C SER A 225 42.69 -2.00 49.56
N ASP A 226 42.36 -2.77 50.60
CA ASP A 226 41.05 -3.17 51.09
C ASP A 226 40.11 -2.00 51.45
N GLY A 227 38.80 -2.29 51.49
CA GLY A 227 37.79 -1.44 52.10
C GLY A 227 36.39 -2.03 52.01
N GLU A 228 35.88 -2.53 53.13
CA GLU A 228 34.66 -3.30 53.34
C GLU A 228 33.32 -2.54 53.13
N HIS A 229 32.30 -3.28 52.66
CA HIS A 229 30.85 -3.36 53.00
C HIS A 229 30.18 -2.37 54.00
N PRO A 230 28.81 -2.34 54.20
CA PRO A 230 27.65 -2.92 53.46
C PRO A 230 26.39 -1.99 53.38
N SER A 231 25.28 -2.55 52.82
CA SER A 231 23.86 -2.33 53.24
C SER A 231 23.19 -0.96 52.91
N CYS A 232 21.88 -0.81 52.72
CA CYS A 232 20.68 -1.66 52.73
C CYS A 232 19.48 -0.86 52.16
N SER A 233 18.42 -1.59 51.78
CA SER A 233 16.98 -1.22 51.92
C SER A 233 16.42 -0.09 51.03
N ASP A 234 15.51 -0.43 50.11
CA ASP A 234 14.04 -0.51 50.28
C ASP A 234 13.36 0.86 50.41
N GLN A 235 12.47 1.19 49.48
CA GLN A 235 11.05 1.30 49.81
C GLN A 235 10.16 1.46 48.58
N ALA A 236 9.11 0.63 48.57
CA ALA A 236 7.91 0.75 47.76
C ALA A 236 6.94 1.81 48.34
N SER A 237 6.09 2.37 47.48
CA SER A 237 4.69 2.82 47.74
C SER A 237 4.13 3.21 46.36
N SER A 238 3.19 2.51 45.71
CA SER A 238 1.76 2.30 46.03
C SER A 238 0.97 3.58 46.23
N GLU A 239 0.03 3.85 45.33
CA GLU A 239 -1.39 4.24 45.55
C GLU A 239 -1.95 4.73 44.18
N PHE A 240 -2.83 4.02 43.49
CA PHE A 240 -4.27 3.76 43.70
C PHE A 240 -5.19 4.98 43.56
N GLU A 241 -6.17 4.82 42.64
CA GLU A 241 -7.51 5.43 42.55
C GLU A 241 -7.67 6.94 42.32
N ASP A 242 -8.40 7.34 41.28
CA ASP A 242 -9.83 7.59 41.44
C ASP A 242 -10.58 7.64 40.09
N SER A 243 -11.83 7.25 40.20
CA SER A 243 -12.91 7.02 39.24
C SER A 243 -13.88 8.21 39.19
N GLY A 244 -14.79 8.21 38.21
CA GLY A 244 -16.00 9.05 38.18
C GLY A 244 -16.16 9.76 36.83
N GLU A 245 -16.93 9.20 35.89
CA GLU A 245 -18.39 9.38 35.74
C GLU A 245 -18.81 10.84 35.45
N GLU A 246 -19.08 11.12 34.16
CA GLU A 246 -20.39 11.51 33.62
C GLU A 246 -20.41 11.36 32.09
#